data_AF-A0A379S3C7-F1
#
_entry.id   AF-A0A379S3C7-F1
#
_cell.length_a   1.000
_cell.length_b   1.000
_cell.length_c   1.000
_cell.angle_alpha   90.00
_cell.angle_beta   90.00
_cell.angle_gamma   90.00
#
_symmetry.space_group_name_H-M   'P 1'
#
loop_
_entity.id
_entity.type
_entity.pdbx_description
1 polymer ?
#
loop_
_entity_poly.entity_id
_entity_poly.type
_entity_poly.pdbx_seq_one_letter_code
_entity_poly.pdbx_strand_id
1 'polypeptide(L)' 'MIKKTPELLRLLAPLSGEIVNIEDVPDVVFAEKIVGDGIAIKPTGNKMVALC' A
#
# COMPACT_ATOMS: atom_id res chain seq x y z
N MET A 1 27.80 -19.73 8.19
CA MET A 1 26.40 -19.49 7.79
C MET A 1 25.95 -18.17 8.42
N ILE A 2 25.98 -17.06 7.67
CA ILE A 2 25.51 -15.76 8.16
C ILE A 2 24.04 -15.64 7.75
N LYS A 3 23.12 -15.66 8.71
CA LYS A 3 21.71 -15.35 8.44
C LYS A 3 21.60 -13.84 8.21
N LYS A 4 21.33 -13.43 6.97
CA LYS A 4 21.07 -12.03 6.63
C LYS A 4 19.71 -11.66 7.22
N THR A 5 19.69 -10.78 8.21
CA THR A 5 18.45 -10.19 8.74
C THR A 5 17.80 -9.39 7.61
N PRO A 6 16.51 -9.56 7.30
CA PRO A 6 15.87 -8.78 6.25
C PRO A 6 15.92 -7.29 6.62
N GLU A 7 16.43 -6.47 5.71
CA GLU A 7 16.32 -5.01 5.82
C GLU A 7 14.85 -4.63 5.69
N LEU A 8 14.28 -4.11 6.78
CA LEU A 8 12.89 -3.73 6.85
C LEU A 8 12.72 -2.31 6.28
N LEU A 9 12.09 -2.19 5.11
CA LEU A 9 11.65 -0.90 4.60
C LEU A 9 10.36 -0.48 5.32
N ARG A 10 10.41 0.66 6.02
CA ARG A 10 9.24 1.26 6.67
C ARG A 10 8.65 2.34 5.75
N LEU A 11 7.38 2.20 5.43
CA LEU A 11 6.61 3.14 4.61
C LEU A 11 5.58 3.84 5.51
N LEU A 12 5.36 5.14 5.28
CA LEU A 12 4.34 5.91 5.98
C LEU A 12 3.05 5.92 5.17
N ALA A 13 1.88 6.05 5.82
CA ALA A 13 0.63 6.19 5.06
C ALA A 13 0.63 7.52 4.29
N PRO A 14 0.38 7.52 2.97
CA PRO A 14 0.38 8.73 2.16
C PRO A 14 -0.89 9.58 2.36
N LEU A 15 -1.89 9.04 3.07
CA LEU A 15 -3.24 9.58 3.23
C LEU A 15 -3.88 8.98 4.49
N SER A 16 -4.71 9.76 5.18
CA SER A 16 -5.55 9.25 6.27
C SER A 16 -6.74 8.45 5.73
N GLY A 17 -6.96 7.25 6.25
CA GLY A 17 -8.04 6.38 5.81
C GLY A 17 -8.00 4.99 6.42
N GLU A 18 -8.90 4.14 5.94
CA GLU A 18 -8.96 2.71 6.26
C GLU A 18 -8.17 1.90 5.23
N ILE A 19 -7.34 0.97 5.69
CA ILE A 19 -6.66 0.04 4.79
C ILE A 19 -7.67 -1.00 4.32
N VAL A 20 -7.74 -1.20 3.01
CA VAL A 20 -8.53 -2.26 2.37
C VAL A 20 -7.62 -3.11 1.48
N ASN A 21 -8.03 -4.35 1.20
CA ASN A 21 -7.24 -5.21 0.33
C ASN A 21 -7.26 -4.63 -1.09
N ILE A 22 -6.16 -4.80 -1.83
CA ILE A 22 -6.08 -4.29 -3.21
C ILE A 22 -7.07 -5.00 -4.13
N GLU A 23 -7.42 -6.25 -3.81
CA GLU A 23 -8.43 -7.08 -4.47
C GLU A 23 -9.86 -6.52 -4.31
N ASP A 24 -10.12 -5.71 -3.28
CA ASP A 24 -11.44 -5.12 -3.02
C ASP A 24 -11.68 -3.82 -3.82
N VAL A 25 -10.70 -3.37 -4.60
CA VAL A 25 -10.81 -2.16 -5.43
C VAL A 25 -11.69 -2.45 -6.66
N PRO A 26 -12.69 -1.59 -6.97
CA PRO A 26 -13.62 -1.82 -8.09
C PRO A 26 -13.02 -1.48 -9.47
N ASP A 27 -11.74 -1.83 -9.68
CA ASP A 27 -11.01 -1.64 -10.93
C ASP A 27 -10.07 -2.82 -11.13
N VAL A 28 -10.22 -3.50 -12.28
CA VAL A 28 -9.49 -4.73 -12.62
C VAL A 28 -7.99 -4.53 -12.68
N VAL A 29 -7.50 -3.33 -13.02
CA VAL A 29 -6.07 -3.04 -13.11
C VAL A 29 -5.40 -3.13 -11.73
N PHE A 30 -6.13 -2.73 -10.68
CA PHE A 30 -5.66 -2.80 -9.31
C PHE A 30 -6.01 -4.16 -8.67
N ALA A 31 -7.25 -4.63 -8.80
CA ALA A 31 -7.71 -5.87 -8.17
C ALA A 31 -6.93 -7.10 -8.63
N GLU A 32 -6.54 -7.16 -9.90
CA GLU A 32 -5.71 -8.25 -10.46
C GLU A 32 -4.20 -7.98 -10.34
N LYS A 33 -3.80 -6.93 -9.61
CA LYS A 33 -2.38 -6.57 -9.36
C LYS A 33 -1.54 -6.41 -10.63
N ILE A 34 -2.15 -5.96 -11.73
CA ILE A 34 -1.49 -5.88 -13.05
C ILE A 34 -0.27 -4.95 -12.99
N VAL A 35 -0.36 -3.86 -12.25
CA VAL A 35 0.73 -2.88 -12.07
C VAL A 35 1.77 -3.35 -11.05
N GLY A 36 1.33 -4.16 -10.08
CA GLY A 36 2.14 -4.64 -8.96
C GLY A 36 1.29 -4.93 -7.72
N ASP A 37 1.91 -5.55 -6.73
CA ASP A 37 1.28 -5.83 -5.44
C ASP A 37 1.26 -4.59 -4.54
N GLY A 38 0.33 -4.54 -3.59
CA GLY A 38 0.17 -3.41 -2.70
C GLY A 38 -1.07 -3.48 -1.81
N ILE A 39 -1.44 -2.31 -1.28
CA ILE A 39 -2.63 -2.10 -0.46
C ILE A 39 -3.42 -0.91 -1.00
N ALA A 40 -4.70 -0.84 -0.68
CA ALA A 40 -5.54 0.32 -0.97
C ALA A 40 -5.94 1.04 0.33
N ILE A 41 -6.21 2.35 0.23
CA ILE A 41 -6.65 3.18 1.36
C ILE A 41 -7.97 3.84 0.98
N LYS A 42 -9.03 3.61 1.75
CA LYS A 42 -10.29 4.35 1.66
C LYS A 42 -10.15 5.68 2.40
N PRO A 43 -10.07 6.82 1.71
CA PRO A 43 -9.76 8.12 2.31
C PRO A 43 -10.80 8.54 3.36
N THR A 44 -10.31 9.07 4.47
CA THR A 44 -11.09 9.91 5.41
C THR A 44 -10.63 11.36 5.43
N GLY A 45 -9.51 11.67 4.76
CA GLY A 45 -8.98 13.02 4.56
C GLY A 45 -8.77 13.34 3.07
N ASN A 46 -8.27 14.56 2.81
CA ASN A 46 -8.05 15.09 1.45
C ASN A 46 -6.63 15.59 1.20
N LYS A 47 -5.70 15.35 2.14
CA LYS A 47 -4.29 15.73 2.01
C LYS A 47 -3.46 14.47 1.75
N MET A 48 -2.67 14.53 0.68
CA MET A 48 -1.66 13.53 0.35
C MET A 48 -0.29 13.99 0.84
N VAL A 49 0.53 13.05 1.32
CA VAL A 49 1.92 13.25 1.74
C VAL A 49 2.84 12.21 1.11
N ALA A 50 4.15 12.44 1.16
CA ALA A 50 5.13 11.48 0.69
C ALA A 50 5.15 10.22 1.57
N LEU A 51 5.32 9.07 0.92
CA LEU A 51 5.40 7.74 1.53
C LEU A 51 6.77 7.47 2.18
N CYS A 52 7.82 8.06 1.61
CA CYS A 52 9.23 7.89 1.95
C CYS A 52 10.03 9.16 1.64
#